data_AF-A0A1M3ENP5-F1
#
_entry.id   AF-A0A1M3ENP5-F1
#
_cell.length_a   1.000
_cell.length_b   1.000
_cell.length_c   1.000
_cell.angle_alpha   90.00
_cell.angle_beta   90.00
_cell.angle_gamma   90.00
#
_symmetry.space_group_name_H-M   'P 1'
#
loop_
_entity.id
_entity.type
_entity.pdbx_description
1 polymer ?
#
loop_
_entity_poly.entity_id
_entity_poly.type
_entity_poly.pdbx_seq_one_letter_code
_entity_poly.pdbx_strand_id
1 'polypeptide(L)'
;MAPRRAPSQGPGSLQERAMSTLTRPSSFPFLAAGAVVAVVGALLAGCQNQTAGPGSSPSTVPAPTVTTSPSTPSIPPSPTPTSTPTVTAADVPVYFMIDTRTGLRLIPERHDLTGEPVRSAVERMIAGPDDPDYTSPWNKATTVLGVTPGDPTVVDLSADARTASIGSAGAALMIQQLVHTVTAATGNPSGSVLLTIAGQPAGELWGAVAWTSPQVREPALDVQAWVQIDTPRQGATTTSPVTVSGQAAVFEATLPWQVLGATGAVVQQGVAHTAEGQTFAPYSFTVQLPPGTYTVVATEDDPSGGEAPGPRMSDSKAFTVH
;
A
#
# COMPACT_ATOMS: atom_id res chain seq x y z
N MET A 1 -14.19 28.42 -65.92
CA MET A 1 -14.05 27.16 -66.68
C MET A 1 -12.61 27.10 -67.18
N ALA A 2 -11.74 26.39 -66.45
CA ALA A 2 -10.30 26.33 -66.68
C ALA A 2 -9.94 25.29 -67.77
N PRO A 3 -8.82 25.46 -68.50
CA PRO A 3 -8.40 24.52 -69.53
C PRO A 3 -7.25 23.57 -69.12
N ARG A 4 -7.36 22.35 -69.65
CA ARG A 4 -6.38 21.54 -70.40
C ARG A 4 -4.99 21.13 -69.82
N ARG A 5 -4.82 19.79 -69.89
CA ARG A 5 -3.70 18.97 -70.44
C ARG A 5 -2.44 18.72 -69.57
N ALA A 6 -2.38 17.52 -68.97
CA ALA A 6 -1.56 16.31 -69.30
C ALA A 6 -0.14 16.47 -69.91
N PRO A 7 0.77 15.44 -69.88
CA PRO A 7 0.88 14.20 -69.08
C PRO A 7 2.33 13.80 -68.61
N SER A 8 2.42 12.69 -67.86
CA SER A 8 3.46 11.62 -67.83
C SER A 8 4.96 11.93 -67.58
N GLN A 9 5.59 11.18 -66.65
CA GLN A 9 6.83 10.39 -66.84
C GLN A 9 7.36 9.81 -65.50
N GLY A 10 7.60 8.49 -65.46
CA GLY A 10 8.81 7.77 -64.98
C GLY A 10 9.33 7.89 -63.52
N PRO A 11 9.75 6.77 -62.88
CA PRO A 11 10.39 6.75 -61.57
C PRO A 11 11.95 6.68 -61.61
N GLY A 12 12.58 7.21 -60.55
CA GLY A 12 13.90 6.78 -60.04
C GLY A 12 15.12 7.62 -60.43
N SER A 13 15.76 8.26 -59.44
CA SER A 13 17.23 8.32 -59.29
C SER A 13 17.65 9.12 -58.04
N LEU A 14 18.34 8.43 -57.13
CA LEU A 14 19.56 8.82 -56.42
C LEU A 14 19.91 10.32 -56.35
N GLN A 15 19.94 10.87 -55.12
CA GLN A 15 20.87 11.94 -54.79
C GLN A 15 21.65 11.62 -53.51
N GLU A 16 22.91 11.30 -53.75
CA GLU A 16 24.04 11.41 -52.84
C GLU A 16 24.31 12.92 -52.61
N ARG A 17 24.40 13.38 -51.35
CA ARG A 17 25.02 14.68 -51.05
C ARG A 17 25.77 14.65 -49.73
N ALA A 18 27.08 14.48 -49.88
CA ALA A 18 28.18 15.18 -49.23
C ALA A 18 28.16 15.35 -47.70
N MET A 19 29.18 14.71 -47.12
CA MET A 19 29.81 15.01 -45.83
C MET A 19 30.00 16.52 -45.60
N SER A 20 29.58 16.98 -44.41
CA SER A 20 30.24 18.10 -43.74
C SER A 20 30.58 17.65 -42.32
N THR A 21 31.80 17.13 -42.20
CA THR A 21 32.55 16.97 -40.96
C THR A 21 32.70 18.32 -40.27
N LEU A 22 32.07 18.48 -39.10
CA LEU A 22 32.44 19.51 -38.13
C LEU A 22 33.24 18.85 -37.02
N THR A 23 34.53 19.17 -37.01
CA THR A 23 35.54 18.67 -36.10
C THR A 23 35.77 19.70 -35.00
N ARG A 24 35.88 19.21 -33.75
CA ARG A 24 36.75 19.70 -32.65
C ARG A 24 36.31 20.97 -31.87
N PRO A 25 36.91 21.23 -30.68
CA PRO A 25 37.02 20.42 -29.46
C PRO A 25 36.68 21.25 -28.19
N SER A 26 36.54 20.61 -27.02
CA SER A 26 37.28 21.04 -25.82
C SER A 26 36.99 20.15 -24.63
N SER A 27 38.08 19.71 -24.03
CA SER A 27 38.21 18.79 -22.92
C SER A 27 38.33 19.53 -21.58
N PHE A 28 38.14 18.75 -20.50
CA PHE A 28 38.65 18.91 -19.12
C PHE A 28 37.79 19.67 -18.09
N PRO A 29 37.94 19.38 -16.78
CA PRO A 29 38.50 18.18 -16.13
C PRO A 29 37.65 17.60 -14.97
N PHE A 30 37.96 16.33 -14.66
CA PHE A 30 37.72 15.70 -13.37
C PHE A 30 38.35 16.49 -12.21
N LEU A 31 37.66 16.57 -11.08
CA LEU A 31 38.28 16.79 -9.78
C LEU A 31 37.67 15.83 -8.75
N ALA A 32 38.49 14.85 -8.36
CA ALA A 32 38.31 14.00 -7.21
C ALA A 32 39.07 14.61 -6.02
N ALA A 33 38.42 14.66 -4.85
CA ALA A 33 39.02 14.78 -3.53
C ALA A 33 37.94 14.27 -2.55
N GLY A 34 38.10 13.27 -1.69
CA GLY A 34 39.32 12.76 -1.07
C GLY A 34 39.49 13.40 0.32
N ALA A 35 38.70 12.99 1.32
CA ALA A 35 38.99 13.23 2.73
C ALA A 35 38.39 12.13 3.62
N VAL A 36 39.24 11.17 3.98
CA VAL A 36 39.07 10.22 5.08
C VAL A 36 39.46 10.93 6.37
N VAL A 37 38.60 10.93 7.39
CA VAL A 37 39.00 11.23 8.77
C VAL A 37 38.51 10.09 9.66
N ALA A 38 39.46 9.24 10.02
CA ALA A 38 39.34 8.31 11.14
C ALA A 38 39.84 9.01 12.40
N VAL A 39 39.02 9.07 13.45
CA VAL A 39 39.48 9.32 14.81
C VAL A 39 38.92 8.22 15.71
N VAL A 40 39.86 7.45 16.24
CA VAL A 40 39.72 6.47 17.31
C VAL A 40 39.67 7.21 18.65
N GLY A 41 38.73 6.84 19.52
CA GLY A 41 38.69 7.26 20.92
C GLY A 41 38.03 6.17 21.75
N ALA A 42 38.81 5.57 22.65
CA ALA A 42 38.49 4.35 23.37
C ALA A 42 38.10 4.60 24.84
N LEU A 43 37.38 3.62 25.40
CA LEU A 43 37.31 3.18 26.81
C LEU A 43 36.53 4.04 27.82
N LEU A 44 35.57 3.40 28.51
CA LEU A 44 35.56 3.04 29.95
C LEU A 44 34.15 2.49 30.28
N ALA A 45 34.00 1.20 30.58
CA ALA A 45 33.93 0.62 31.93
C ALA A 45 32.76 1.15 32.79
N GLY A 46 31.74 0.30 32.99
CA GLY A 46 30.62 0.56 33.90
C GLY A 46 29.93 -0.73 34.35
N CYS A 47 30.24 -1.14 35.57
CA CYS A 47 29.83 -2.32 36.34
C CYS A 47 28.30 -2.50 36.45
N GLN A 48 27.79 -3.72 36.21
CA GLN A 48 27.34 -4.73 37.18
C GLN A 48 26.14 -4.39 38.09
N ASN A 49 25.20 -5.34 38.04
CA ASN A 49 24.43 -5.96 39.13
C ASN A 49 23.39 -5.13 39.89
N GLN A 50 22.11 -5.38 39.57
CA GLN A 50 21.00 -5.24 40.50
C GLN A 50 20.28 -6.59 40.64
N THR A 51 20.72 -7.34 41.65
CA THR A 51 19.94 -8.04 42.67
C THR A 51 18.70 -8.83 42.22
N ALA A 52 18.89 -10.12 41.93
CA ALA A 52 17.85 -11.14 42.11
C ALA A 52 17.71 -11.45 43.62
N GLY A 53 16.56 -11.13 44.20
CA GLY A 53 16.19 -11.59 45.54
C GLY A 53 15.75 -13.05 45.50
N PRO A 54 16.27 -13.94 46.38
CA PRO A 54 15.83 -15.32 46.45
C PRO A 54 14.69 -15.49 47.47
N GLY A 55 13.78 -16.40 47.13
CA GLY A 55 13.30 -17.41 48.07
C GLY A 55 12.22 -17.01 49.07
N SER A 56 10.99 -17.45 48.79
CA SER A 56 10.11 -17.96 49.84
C SER A 56 9.75 -19.41 49.51
N SER A 57 10.23 -20.29 50.38
CA SER A 57 10.00 -21.73 50.42
C SER A 57 8.51 -22.09 50.62
N PRO A 58 8.13 -23.35 50.31
CA PRO A 58 6.76 -23.83 50.41
C PRO A 58 6.35 -24.11 51.87
N SER A 59 5.17 -23.64 52.26
CA SER A 59 4.53 -24.08 53.50
C SER A 59 3.77 -25.39 53.25
N THR A 60 4.36 -26.49 53.70
CA THR A 60 3.70 -27.78 53.96
C THR A 60 3.07 -27.78 55.35
N VAL A 61 1.76 -27.99 55.45
CA VAL A 61 1.02 -28.29 56.69
C VAL A 61 -0.07 -29.34 56.36
N PRO A 62 -0.37 -30.30 57.27
CA PRO A 62 -0.75 -31.66 56.92
C PRO A 62 -2.24 -31.89 56.66
N ALA A 63 -2.48 -33.01 55.95
CA ALA A 63 -3.78 -33.54 55.57
C ALA A 63 -4.61 -34.03 56.77
N PRO A 64 -5.92 -33.72 56.84
CA PRO A 64 -6.86 -34.47 57.66
C PRO A 64 -7.35 -35.71 56.92
N THR A 65 -7.27 -36.85 57.60
CA THR A 65 -7.89 -38.12 57.23
C THR A 65 -9.42 -37.99 57.29
N VAL A 66 -10.12 -38.30 56.20
CA VAL A 66 -11.59 -38.45 56.19
C VAL A 66 -12.01 -39.75 55.54
N THR A 67 -12.80 -40.48 56.33
CA THR A 67 -13.52 -41.72 56.10
C THR A 67 -14.30 -41.76 54.78
N THR A 68 -14.08 -42.81 54.01
CA THR A 68 -14.74 -43.10 52.72
C THR A 68 -16.18 -43.56 52.92
N SER A 69 -17.13 -42.77 52.40
CA SER A 69 -18.51 -43.16 52.11
C SER A 69 -18.66 -43.30 50.59
N PRO A 70 -19.37 -44.31 50.06
CA PRO A 70 -19.40 -44.58 48.62
C PRO A 70 -20.09 -43.43 47.87
N SER A 71 -19.32 -42.79 46.97
CA SER A 71 -19.75 -41.67 46.15
C SER A 71 -20.23 -42.17 44.78
N THR A 72 -21.43 -41.78 44.40
CA THR A 72 -21.96 -41.85 43.04
C THR A 72 -21.00 -41.12 42.08
N PRO A 73 -20.74 -41.62 40.85
CA PRO A 73 -19.81 -40.97 39.93
C PRO A 73 -20.27 -39.54 39.59
N SER A 74 -19.53 -38.54 40.09
CA SER A 74 -19.69 -37.14 39.72
C SER A 74 -18.89 -36.89 38.44
N ILE A 75 -19.60 -36.54 37.37
CA ILE A 75 -19.03 -36.21 36.07
C ILE A 75 -18.27 -34.88 36.23
N PRO A 76 -16.99 -34.78 35.81
CA PRO A 76 -16.26 -33.51 35.86
C PRO A 76 -17.01 -32.45 35.05
N PRO A 77 -17.12 -31.19 35.53
CA PRO A 77 -17.70 -30.13 34.72
C PRO A 77 -16.89 -30.03 33.42
N SER A 78 -17.59 -30.15 32.30
CA SER A 78 -17.04 -29.93 30.96
C SER A 78 -16.33 -28.57 30.95
N PRO A 79 -15.11 -28.44 30.38
CA PRO A 79 -14.50 -27.13 30.22
C PRO A 79 -15.45 -26.28 29.38
N THR A 80 -15.91 -25.17 29.95
CA THR A 80 -16.59 -24.12 29.19
C THR A 80 -15.64 -23.71 28.06
N PRO A 81 -16.07 -23.66 26.79
CA PRO A 81 -15.20 -23.19 25.72
C PRO A 81 -14.75 -21.78 26.08
N THR A 82 -13.44 -21.60 26.27
CA THR A 82 -12.84 -20.27 26.32
C THR A 82 -13.06 -19.66 24.94
N SER A 83 -14.01 -18.74 24.83
CA SER A 83 -14.12 -17.88 23.65
C SER A 83 -12.87 -17.01 23.63
N THR A 84 -11.88 -17.38 22.83
CA THR A 84 -10.77 -16.48 22.51
C THR A 84 -11.37 -15.18 22.01
N PRO A 85 -11.05 -14.02 22.59
CA PRO A 85 -11.57 -12.76 22.08
C PRO A 85 -11.07 -12.60 20.65
N THR A 86 -12.01 -12.48 19.70
CA THR A 86 -11.69 -12.05 18.34
C THR A 86 -11.10 -10.66 18.44
N VAL A 87 -9.81 -10.52 18.16
CA VAL A 87 -9.17 -9.21 18.09
C VAL A 87 -9.74 -8.50 16.86
N THR A 88 -10.35 -7.33 17.07
CA THR A 88 -10.76 -6.44 15.98
C THR A 88 -9.65 -5.41 15.79
N ALA A 89 -8.99 -5.43 14.64
CA ALA A 89 -8.07 -4.39 14.22
C ALA A 89 -8.86 -3.40 13.35
N ALA A 90 -9.20 -2.25 13.94
CA ALA A 90 -9.85 -1.18 13.20
C ALA A 90 -8.81 -0.43 12.34
N ASP A 91 -9.26 0.06 11.18
CA ASP A 91 -8.50 1.00 10.34
C ASP A 91 -7.15 0.50 9.80
N VAL A 92 -7.08 -0.77 9.39
CA VAL A 92 -5.88 -1.35 8.76
C VAL A 92 -5.85 -1.01 7.27
N PRO A 93 -4.78 -0.36 6.74
CA PRO A 93 -4.69 -0.10 5.32
C PRO A 93 -4.30 -1.38 4.56
N VAL A 94 -5.15 -1.76 3.61
CA VAL A 94 -4.91 -2.82 2.64
C VAL A 94 -4.65 -2.16 1.29
N TYR A 95 -3.61 -2.58 0.58
CA TYR A 95 -3.20 -1.92 -0.65
C TYR A 95 -3.84 -2.58 -1.87
N PHE A 96 -4.41 -1.75 -2.73
CA PHE A 96 -5.02 -2.13 -4.00
C PHE A 96 -4.32 -1.40 -5.14
N MET A 97 -4.74 -1.67 -6.37
CA MET A 97 -4.16 -1.05 -7.57
C MET A 97 -5.14 -0.10 -8.23
N ILE A 98 -4.65 1.04 -8.69
CA ILE A 98 -5.39 2.02 -9.47
C ILE A 98 -4.61 2.35 -10.75
N ASP A 99 -5.33 2.48 -11.86
CA ASP A 99 -4.74 2.94 -13.12
C ASP A 99 -4.64 4.47 -13.12
N THR A 100 -3.51 4.98 -13.58
CA THR A 100 -3.18 6.41 -13.52
C THR A 100 -2.47 6.79 -14.80
N ARG A 101 -2.40 8.10 -15.11
CA ARG A 101 -1.66 8.56 -16.30
C ARG A 101 -0.17 8.15 -16.32
N THR A 102 0.41 7.82 -15.17
CA THR A 102 1.81 7.36 -15.05
C THR A 102 1.92 5.83 -14.91
N GLY A 103 0.84 5.11 -15.21
CA GLY A 103 0.72 3.65 -15.11
C GLY A 103 0.09 3.20 -13.80
N LEU A 104 0.02 1.89 -13.62
CA LEU A 104 -0.56 1.26 -12.43
C LEU A 104 0.20 1.67 -11.16
N ARG A 105 -0.54 1.97 -10.10
CA ARG A 105 0.00 2.37 -8.78
C ARG A 105 -0.77 1.70 -7.65
N LEU A 106 -0.14 1.59 -6.48
CA LEU A 106 -0.76 1.15 -5.25
C LEU A 106 -1.58 2.29 -4.62
N ILE A 107 -2.72 1.95 -4.04
CA ILE A 107 -3.53 2.89 -3.27
C ILE A 107 -4.05 2.18 -2.01
N PRO A 108 -3.87 2.76 -0.80
CA PRO A 108 -4.39 2.16 0.41
C PRO A 108 -5.90 2.37 0.51
N GLU A 109 -6.60 1.34 0.97
CA GLU A 109 -7.98 1.42 1.42
C GLU A 109 -8.05 0.88 2.85
N ARG A 110 -8.72 1.61 3.76
CA ARG A 110 -8.73 1.25 5.17
C ARG A 110 -9.91 0.34 5.50
N HIS A 111 -9.59 -0.76 6.17
CA HIS A 111 -10.54 -1.81 6.51
C HIS A 111 -10.60 -2.04 8.00
N ASP A 112 -11.80 -2.32 8.49
CA ASP A 112 -11.99 -2.85 9.84
C ASP A 112 -11.95 -4.38 9.74
N LEU A 113 -10.87 -4.96 10.26
CA LEU A 113 -10.57 -6.38 10.11
C LEU A 113 -10.77 -7.10 11.45
N THR A 114 -11.29 -8.32 11.38
CA THR A 114 -11.44 -9.19 12.54
C THR A 114 -10.52 -10.40 12.41
N GLY A 115 -9.90 -10.83 13.51
CA GLY A 115 -9.03 -12.01 13.54
C GLY A 115 -7.55 -11.66 13.66
N GLU A 116 -6.69 -12.47 13.03
CA GLU A 116 -5.25 -12.24 13.02
C GLU A 116 -4.93 -11.14 11.99
N PRO A 117 -4.32 -10.00 12.38
CA PRO A 117 -4.21 -8.82 11.51
C PRO A 117 -3.59 -9.08 10.15
N VAL A 118 -2.49 -9.84 10.08
CA VAL A 118 -1.78 -10.07 8.82
C VAL A 118 -2.59 -10.98 7.90
N ARG A 119 -3.09 -12.11 8.41
CA ARG A 119 -3.96 -13.02 7.66
C ARG A 119 -5.19 -12.28 7.13
N SER A 120 -5.93 -11.58 7.99
CA SER A 120 -7.16 -10.89 7.59
C SER A 120 -6.89 -9.79 6.56
N ALA A 121 -5.74 -9.09 6.64
CA ALA A 121 -5.36 -8.08 5.65
C ALA A 121 -5.02 -8.71 4.29
N VAL A 122 -4.31 -9.84 4.26
CA VAL A 122 -4.00 -10.57 3.03
C VAL A 122 -5.26 -11.20 2.42
N GLU A 123 -6.16 -11.74 3.24
CA GLU A 123 -7.47 -12.23 2.78
C GLU A 123 -8.30 -11.10 2.17
N ARG A 124 -8.34 -9.90 2.80
CA ARG A 124 -8.99 -8.71 2.24
C ARG A 124 -8.35 -8.27 0.92
N MET A 125 -7.02 -8.28 0.82
CA MET A 125 -6.28 -7.96 -0.40
C MET A 125 -6.67 -8.88 -1.56
N ILE A 126 -6.78 -10.19 -1.29
CA ILE A 126 -7.22 -11.19 -2.27
C ILE A 126 -8.70 -10.97 -2.63
N ALA A 127 -9.56 -10.77 -1.63
CA ALA A 127 -11.00 -10.56 -1.82
C ALA A 127 -11.33 -9.34 -2.68
N GLY A 128 -10.53 -8.27 -2.58
CA GLY A 128 -10.62 -7.06 -3.41
C GLY A 128 -11.07 -5.81 -2.64
N PRO A 129 -11.03 -4.65 -3.31
CA PRO A 129 -11.41 -3.36 -2.72
C PRO A 129 -12.93 -3.20 -2.57
N ASP A 130 -13.36 -2.30 -1.69
CA ASP A 130 -14.75 -1.81 -1.67
C ASP A 130 -14.94 -0.68 -2.71
N ASP A 131 -13.87 0.07 -2.98
CA ASP A 131 -13.82 1.07 -4.04
C ASP A 131 -13.85 0.45 -5.44
N PRO A 132 -14.87 0.78 -6.27
CA PRO A 132 -14.97 0.27 -7.64
C PRO A 132 -13.90 0.83 -8.59
N ASP A 133 -13.23 1.93 -8.23
CA ASP A 133 -12.14 2.51 -9.02
C ASP A 133 -10.82 1.72 -8.82
N TYR A 134 -10.77 0.85 -7.81
CA TYR A 134 -9.59 0.08 -7.45
C TYR A 134 -9.69 -1.37 -7.91
N THR A 135 -8.56 -2.05 -8.01
CA THR A 135 -8.47 -3.44 -8.44
C THR A 135 -7.49 -4.25 -7.61
N SER A 136 -7.66 -5.58 -7.64
CA SER A 136 -6.69 -6.54 -7.12
C SER A 136 -6.53 -7.67 -8.12
N PRO A 137 -5.33 -7.91 -8.68
CA PRO A 137 -5.11 -8.90 -9.74
C PRO A 137 -4.93 -10.34 -9.22
N TRP A 138 -4.92 -10.55 -7.90
CA TRP A 138 -4.84 -11.87 -7.29
C TRP A 138 -6.03 -12.74 -7.70
N ASN A 139 -5.79 -14.02 -8.02
CA ASN A 139 -6.86 -14.98 -8.22
C ASN A 139 -7.69 -15.11 -6.94
N LYS A 140 -9.02 -14.92 -7.04
CA LYS A 140 -9.97 -14.99 -5.92
C LYS A 140 -10.05 -16.37 -5.25
N ALA A 141 -9.60 -17.42 -5.93
CA ALA A 141 -9.47 -18.76 -5.34
C ALA A 141 -8.27 -18.89 -4.38
N THR A 142 -7.35 -17.92 -4.38
CA THR A 142 -6.20 -17.92 -3.46
C THR A 142 -6.67 -17.89 -2.01
N THR A 143 -6.12 -18.80 -1.20
CA THR A 143 -6.34 -18.85 0.25
C THR A 143 -5.04 -18.66 1.02
N VAL A 144 -5.13 -18.09 2.23
CA VAL A 144 -4.00 -17.96 3.14
C VAL A 144 -3.85 -19.23 3.96
N LEU A 145 -2.81 -20.01 3.68
CA LEU A 145 -2.52 -21.27 4.37
C LEU A 145 -1.88 -21.03 5.73
N GLY A 146 -1.00 -20.02 5.83
CA GLY A 146 -0.30 -19.72 7.07
C GLY A 146 0.34 -18.33 7.06
N VAL A 147 0.52 -17.79 8.26
CA VAL A 147 1.33 -16.59 8.52
C VAL A 147 2.29 -16.92 9.65
N THR A 148 3.58 -16.71 9.41
CA THR A 148 4.62 -16.83 10.44
C THR A 148 5.20 -15.44 10.71
N PRO A 149 4.93 -14.84 11.88
CA PRO A 149 5.50 -13.54 12.23
C PRO A 149 7.01 -13.66 12.44
N GLY A 150 7.74 -12.61 12.12
CA GLY A 150 9.19 -12.56 12.24
C GLY A 150 9.81 -11.50 11.33
N ASP A 151 11.12 -11.63 11.12
CA ASP A 151 11.86 -10.87 10.10
C ASP A 151 12.64 -11.87 9.22
N PRO A 152 12.08 -12.27 8.05
CA PRO A 152 10.85 -11.76 7.44
C PRO A 152 9.56 -12.27 8.08
N THR A 153 8.46 -11.52 7.88
CA THR A 153 7.11 -12.10 8.01
C THR A 153 6.87 -13.03 6.83
N VAL A 154 6.61 -14.31 7.09
CA VAL A 154 6.35 -15.31 6.04
C VAL A 154 4.85 -15.45 5.84
N VAL A 155 4.39 -15.31 4.61
CA VAL A 155 3.00 -15.56 4.20
C VAL A 155 2.98 -16.77 3.27
N ASP A 156 2.26 -17.82 3.65
CA ASP A 156 2.06 -19.01 2.83
C ASP A 156 0.68 -18.97 2.17
N LEU A 157 0.65 -18.98 0.84
CA LEU A 157 -0.57 -18.95 0.04
C LEU A 157 -0.79 -20.27 -0.69
N SER A 158 -2.04 -20.56 -1.05
CA SER A 158 -2.37 -21.70 -1.90
C SER A 158 -1.81 -21.59 -3.32
N ALA A 159 -1.72 -22.71 -4.04
CA ALA A 159 -1.19 -22.76 -5.41
C ALA A 159 -1.87 -21.77 -6.39
N ASP A 160 -3.13 -21.42 -6.17
CA ASP A 160 -3.88 -20.43 -6.98
C ASP A 160 -3.21 -19.05 -7.03
N ALA A 161 -2.39 -18.70 -6.03
CA ALA A 161 -1.58 -17.47 -6.00
C ALA A 161 -0.66 -17.32 -7.22
N ARG A 162 -0.26 -18.43 -7.86
CA ARG A 162 0.58 -18.42 -9.07
C ARG A 162 -0.15 -17.91 -10.30
N THR A 163 -1.47 -17.89 -10.26
CA THR A 163 -2.30 -17.43 -11.37
C THR A 163 -2.73 -15.98 -11.16
N ALA A 164 -2.30 -15.11 -12.06
CA ALA A 164 -2.76 -13.74 -12.18
C ALA A 164 -2.73 -13.35 -13.65
N SER A 165 -3.68 -12.53 -14.08
CA SER A 165 -3.71 -12.00 -15.45
C SER A 165 -3.25 -10.54 -15.42
N ILE A 166 -1.94 -10.33 -15.43
CA ILE A 166 -1.35 -9.00 -15.37
C ILE A 166 -0.08 -8.91 -16.23
N GLY A 167 0.19 -7.73 -16.80
CA GLY A 167 1.45 -7.47 -17.51
C GLY A 167 2.64 -7.38 -16.57
N SER A 168 3.86 -7.39 -17.11
CA SER A 168 5.11 -7.42 -16.33
C SER A 168 5.24 -6.28 -15.31
N ALA A 169 4.85 -5.06 -15.68
CA ALA A 169 4.85 -3.91 -14.77
C ALA A 169 3.92 -4.14 -13.56
N GLY A 170 2.73 -4.71 -13.79
CA GLY A 170 1.81 -5.02 -12.72
C GLY A 170 2.22 -6.25 -11.90
N ALA A 171 2.96 -7.21 -12.48
CA ALA A 171 3.54 -8.32 -11.74
C ALA A 171 4.54 -7.85 -10.66
N ALA A 172 5.37 -6.85 -10.96
CA ALA A 172 6.23 -6.20 -9.96
C ALA A 172 5.41 -5.46 -8.89
N LEU A 173 4.34 -4.77 -9.31
CA LEU A 173 3.45 -4.07 -8.37
C LEU A 173 2.68 -5.04 -7.46
N MET A 174 2.37 -6.26 -7.91
CA MET A 174 1.75 -7.30 -7.07
C MET A 174 2.65 -7.72 -5.90
N ILE A 175 3.97 -7.75 -6.09
CA ILE A 175 4.92 -7.96 -4.99
C ILE A 175 4.74 -6.86 -3.95
N GLN A 176 4.77 -5.61 -4.41
CA GLN A 176 4.63 -4.45 -3.53
C GLN A 176 3.25 -4.39 -2.87
N GLN A 177 2.18 -4.84 -3.54
CA GLN A 177 0.85 -4.93 -2.96
C GLN A 177 0.84 -5.82 -1.69
N LEU A 178 1.43 -7.02 -1.78
CA LEU A 178 1.52 -7.94 -0.65
C LEU A 178 2.46 -7.38 0.43
N VAL A 179 3.63 -6.88 0.06
CA VAL A 179 4.60 -6.33 1.01
C VAL A 179 4.01 -5.17 1.79
N HIS A 180 3.39 -4.19 1.12
CA HIS A 180 2.76 -3.03 1.76
C HIS A 180 1.61 -3.44 2.69
N THR A 181 0.75 -4.36 2.25
CA THR A 181 -0.37 -4.87 3.06
C THR A 181 0.12 -5.57 4.33
N VAL A 182 1.06 -6.50 4.20
CA VAL A 182 1.58 -7.27 5.35
C VAL A 182 2.29 -6.35 6.34
N THR A 183 3.21 -5.51 5.87
CA THR A 183 3.97 -4.59 6.74
C THR A 183 3.11 -3.51 7.38
N ALA A 184 1.98 -3.14 6.77
CA ALA A 184 0.99 -2.28 7.39
C ALA A 184 0.25 -3.02 8.52
N ALA A 185 -0.19 -4.25 8.26
CA ALA A 185 -0.89 -5.08 9.24
C ALA A 185 -0.01 -5.48 10.44
N THR A 186 1.32 -5.56 10.27
CA THR A 186 2.26 -5.74 11.39
C THR A 186 2.55 -4.46 12.17
N GLY A 187 2.15 -3.29 11.67
CA GLY A 187 2.57 -1.99 12.20
C GLY A 187 4.07 -1.71 12.04
N ASN A 188 4.77 -2.45 11.18
CA ASN A 188 6.21 -2.29 10.92
C ASN A 188 6.46 -2.03 9.43
N PRO A 189 6.42 -0.77 8.96
CA PRO A 189 6.62 -0.43 7.56
C PRO A 189 8.03 -0.73 7.03
N SER A 190 9.02 -0.90 7.92
CA SER A 190 10.40 -1.26 7.58
C SER A 190 10.65 -2.77 7.57
N GLY A 191 9.63 -3.58 7.87
CA GLY A 191 9.74 -5.04 7.88
C GLY A 191 9.90 -5.64 6.48
N SER A 192 10.40 -6.86 6.43
CA SER A 192 10.52 -7.65 5.19
C SER A 192 9.47 -8.76 5.12
N VAL A 193 9.08 -9.15 3.91
CA VAL A 193 8.03 -10.15 3.65
C VAL A 193 8.56 -11.24 2.72
N LEU A 194 8.34 -12.49 3.09
CA LEU A 194 8.65 -13.65 2.25
C LEU A 194 7.36 -14.37 1.87
N LEU A 195 7.16 -14.58 0.57
CA LEU A 195 6.06 -15.38 0.06
C LEU A 195 6.50 -16.84 -0.10
N THR A 196 5.73 -17.76 0.46
CA THR A 196 5.73 -19.17 0.10
C THR A 196 4.41 -19.54 -0.53
N ILE A 197 4.41 -20.59 -1.36
CA ILE A 197 3.20 -21.09 -1.99
C ILE A 197 3.13 -22.61 -1.81
N ALA A 198 2.11 -23.05 -1.07
CA ALA A 198 1.92 -24.44 -0.62
C ALA A 198 3.15 -24.98 0.13
N GLY A 199 3.69 -24.16 1.04
CA GLY A 199 4.85 -24.50 1.86
C GLY A 199 6.19 -24.58 1.11
N GLN A 200 6.24 -24.16 -0.15
CA GLN A 200 7.47 -24.12 -0.96
C GLN A 200 7.84 -22.67 -1.32
N PRO A 201 9.13 -22.37 -1.60
CA PRO A 201 9.52 -21.06 -2.11
C PRO A 201 8.67 -20.66 -3.33
N ALA A 202 8.25 -19.40 -3.39
CA ALA A 202 7.37 -18.92 -4.45
C ALA A 202 8.04 -19.02 -5.84
N GLY A 203 9.32 -18.63 -5.94
CA GLY A 203 10.11 -18.75 -7.17
C GLY A 203 9.66 -17.76 -8.25
N GLU A 204 9.69 -18.20 -9.51
CA GLU A 204 9.19 -17.43 -10.65
C GLU A 204 7.65 -17.32 -10.61
N LEU A 205 7.15 -16.10 -10.76
CA LEU A 205 5.73 -15.76 -10.71
C LEU A 205 5.32 -14.91 -11.90
N TRP A 206 4.09 -15.14 -12.36
CA TRP A 206 3.37 -14.30 -13.32
C TRP A 206 4.13 -14.00 -14.63
N GLY A 207 5.10 -14.86 -14.99
CA GLY A 207 5.89 -14.78 -16.22
C GLY A 207 6.88 -13.61 -16.30
N ALA A 208 7.10 -12.86 -15.21
CA ALA A 208 7.87 -11.63 -15.25
C ALA A 208 8.73 -11.33 -14.01
N VAL A 209 8.48 -11.98 -12.87
CA VAL A 209 9.17 -11.67 -11.60
C VAL A 209 9.58 -12.94 -10.86
N ALA A 210 10.60 -12.83 -10.02
CA ALA A 210 11.04 -13.90 -9.15
C ALA A 210 10.99 -13.44 -7.68
N TRP A 211 10.35 -14.23 -6.81
CA TRP A 211 10.31 -14.01 -5.38
C TRP A 211 11.14 -15.07 -4.67
N THR A 212 12.46 -14.92 -4.72
CA THR A 212 13.44 -15.87 -4.18
C THR A 212 14.05 -15.47 -2.85
N SER A 213 13.76 -14.25 -2.38
CA SER A 213 14.25 -13.69 -1.11
C SER A 213 13.19 -12.80 -0.48
N PRO A 214 13.32 -12.47 0.82
CA PRO A 214 12.48 -11.45 1.45
C PRO A 214 12.47 -10.14 0.66
N GLN A 215 11.31 -9.49 0.59
CA GLN A 215 11.10 -8.22 -0.09
C GLN A 215 10.73 -7.14 0.92
N VAL A 216 11.18 -5.92 0.66
CA VAL A 216 10.85 -4.72 1.45
C VAL A 216 10.00 -3.78 0.61
N ARG A 217 9.40 -2.77 1.24
CA ARG A 217 8.68 -1.72 0.52
C ARG A 217 9.64 -0.97 -0.40
N GLU A 218 9.23 -0.78 -1.64
CA GLU A 218 9.81 0.27 -2.49
C GLU A 218 9.41 1.65 -1.95
N PRO A 219 10.15 2.72 -2.30
CA PRO A 219 9.77 4.07 -1.91
C PRO A 219 8.33 4.39 -2.32
N ALA A 220 7.52 4.92 -1.38
CA ALA A 220 6.10 5.13 -1.61
C ALA A 220 5.82 6.03 -2.83
N LEU A 221 6.67 7.02 -3.10
CA LEU A 221 6.53 7.93 -4.24
C LEU A 221 6.65 7.22 -5.60
N ASP A 222 7.34 6.08 -5.64
CA ASP A 222 7.59 5.33 -6.87
C ASP A 222 6.45 4.36 -7.18
N VAL A 223 5.80 3.83 -6.15
CA VAL A 223 4.81 2.75 -6.30
C VAL A 223 3.38 3.14 -5.95
N GLN A 224 3.16 4.17 -5.15
CA GLN A 224 1.81 4.57 -4.72
C GLN A 224 1.23 5.72 -5.54
N ALA A 225 -0.10 5.79 -5.55
CA ALA A 225 -0.80 6.95 -6.04
C ALA A 225 -0.59 8.13 -5.09
N TRP A 226 -0.22 9.28 -5.64
CA TRP A 226 0.18 10.48 -4.90
C TRP A 226 -0.99 11.22 -4.27
N VAL A 227 -2.23 10.91 -4.61
CA VAL A 227 -3.43 11.50 -3.99
C VAL A 227 -4.25 10.35 -3.42
N GLN A 228 -4.50 10.39 -2.12
CA GLN A 228 -5.16 9.32 -1.38
C GLN A 228 -6.17 9.94 -0.41
N ILE A 229 -7.45 9.62 -0.54
CA ILE A 229 -8.53 10.02 0.36
C ILE A 229 -8.77 8.89 1.35
N ASP A 230 -8.49 9.16 2.63
CA ASP A 230 -8.74 8.21 3.73
C ASP A 230 -10.15 8.37 4.32
N THR A 231 -10.69 9.59 4.33
CA THR A 231 -12.00 9.91 4.90
C THR A 231 -12.72 10.93 4.01
N PRO A 232 -14.02 10.74 3.72
CA PRO A 232 -14.81 9.54 4.02
C PRO A 232 -14.31 8.31 3.25
N ARG A 233 -14.51 7.11 3.81
CA ARG A 233 -14.30 5.85 3.07
C ARG A 233 -15.34 5.71 1.96
N GLN A 234 -15.07 4.87 0.97
CA GLN A 234 -16.03 4.57 -0.07
C GLN A 234 -17.34 4.04 0.53
N GLY A 235 -18.48 4.58 0.08
CA GLY A 235 -19.81 4.21 0.53
C GLY A 235 -20.13 4.64 1.96
N ALA A 236 -19.30 5.44 2.62
CA ALA A 236 -19.52 5.83 4.00
C ALA A 236 -20.78 6.68 4.16
N THR A 237 -21.37 6.59 5.35
CA THR A 237 -22.46 7.45 5.81
C THR A 237 -21.93 8.38 6.89
N THR A 238 -22.20 9.67 6.78
CA THR A 238 -21.72 10.71 7.69
C THR A 238 -22.78 11.79 7.95
N THR A 239 -22.45 12.77 8.79
CA THR A 239 -23.27 13.97 9.04
C THR A 239 -22.52 15.23 8.59
N SER A 240 -23.24 16.33 8.41
CA SER A 240 -22.62 17.63 8.13
C SER A 240 -22.21 18.33 9.44
N PRO A 241 -21.04 18.99 9.51
CA PRO A 241 -20.02 19.11 8.45
C PRO A 241 -19.27 17.81 8.16
N VAL A 242 -18.95 17.58 6.89
CA VAL A 242 -18.14 16.43 6.46
C VAL A 242 -16.67 16.81 6.49
N THR A 243 -15.88 16.06 7.25
CA THR A 243 -14.42 16.13 7.20
C THR A 243 -13.91 15.23 6.09
N VAL A 244 -13.08 15.78 5.22
CA VAL A 244 -12.32 15.05 4.21
C VAL A 244 -10.86 15.10 4.60
N SER A 245 -10.19 13.95 4.63
CA SER A 245 -8.76 13.87 4.96
C SER A 245 -8.09 12.72 4.24
N GLY A 246 -6.77 12.81 4.13
CA GLY A 246 -5.97 11.81 3.46
C GLY A 246 -4.51 12.18 3.43
N GLN A 247 -3.77 11.59 2.49
CA GLN A 247 -2.39 11.90 2.23
C GLN A 247 -2.20 12.28 0.77
N ALA A 248 -1.32 13.26 0.53
CA ALA A 248 -0.90 13.54 -0.83
C ALA A 248 0.57 13.93 -0.93
N ALA A 249 1.16 13.67 -2.08
CA ALA A 249 2.53 14.05 -2.47
C ALA A 249 2.49 14.96 -3.70
N VAL A 250 2.02 16.19 -3.51
CA VAL A 250 1.71 17.14 -4.60
C VAL A 250 2.70 18.30 -4.65
N PHE A 251 2.82 18.90 -5.83
CA PHE A 251 3.64 20.10 -6.03
C PHE A 251 3.11 21.27 -5.19
N GLU A 252 4.03 22.06 -4.61
CA GLU A 252 3.72 23.22 -3.76
C GLU A 252 2.70 22.95 -2.63
N ALA A 253 2.60 21.70 -2.18
CA ALA A 253 1.63 21.27 -1.17
C ALA A 253 0.19 21.67 -1.50
N THR A 254 -0.16 21.78 -2.79
CA THR A 254 -1.46 22.32 -3.23
C THR A 254 -2.31 21.21 -3.82
N LEU A 255 -3.51 21.02 -3.25
CA LEU A 255 -4.42 19.94 -3.62
C LEU A 255 -5.82 20.50 -3.93
N PRO A 256 -6.13 20.76 -5.21
CA PRO A 256 -7.48 21.04 -5.65
C PRO A 256 -8.44 19.90 -5.32
N TRP A 257 -9.65 20.25 -4.92
CA TRP A 257 -10.72 19.29 -4.65
C TRP A 257 -12.08 19.80 -5.13
N GLN A 258 -12.95 18.85 -5.44
CA GLN A 258 -14.35 19.07 -5.79
C GLN A 258 -15.25 18.10 -5.04
N VAL A 259 -16.46 18.54 -4.73
CA VAL A 259 -17.56 17.69 -4.30
C VAL A 259 -18.61 17.73 -5.40
N LEU A 260 -18.94 16.55 -5.92
CA LEU A 260 -19.96 16.33 -6.94
C LEU A 260 -21.24 15.87 -6.26
N GLY A 261 -22.38 16.43 -6.66
CA GLY A 261 -23.70 15.93 -6.27
C GLY A 261 -24.10 14.68 -7.06
N ALA A 262 -25.26 14.11 -6.75
CA ALA A 262 -25.77 12.89 -7.37
C ALA A 262 -25.90 12.93 -8.91
N THR A 263 -25.97 14.11 -9.52
CA THR A 263 -26.03 14.30 -10.99
C THR A 263 -24.64 14.44 -11.64
N GLY A 264 -23.56 14.40 -10.85
CA GLY A 264 -22.20 14.69 -11.29
C GLY A 264 -21.86 16.19 -11.36
N ALA A 265 -22.80 17.08 -11.03
CA ALA A 265 -22.53 18.51 -10.99
C ALA A 265 -21.67 18.88 -9.78
N VAL A 266 -20.68 19.76 -9.96
CA VAL A 266 -19.88 20.33 -8.88
C VAL A 266 -20.80 21.16 -7.97
N VAL A 267 -20.94 20.75 -6.71
CA VAL A 267 -21.73 21.47 -5.69
C VAL A 267 -20.85 22.31 -4.77
N GLN A 268 -19.59 21.91 -4.59
CA GLN A 268 -18.58 22.66 -3.85
C GLN A 268 -17.19 22.33 -4.39
N GLN A 269 -16.25 23.26 -4.29
CA GLN A 269 -14.86 23.05 -4.68
C GLN A 269 -13.94 23.98 -3.87
N GLY A 270 -12.65 23.66 -3.84
CA GLY A 270 -11.65 24.47 -3.19
C GLY A 270 -10.25 23.91 -3.35
N VAL A 271 -9.36 24.38 -2.48
CA VAL A 271 -7.98 23.93 -2.41
C VAL A 271 -7.69 23.57 -0.97
N ALA A 272 -7.09 22.41 -0.75
CA ALA A 272 -6.49 22.01 0.51
C ALA A 272 -4.96 22.07 0.39
N HIS A 273 -4.29 22.13 1.53
CA HIS A 273 -2.84 22.08 1.58
C HIS A 273 -2.37 20.86 2.37
N THR A 274 -1.37 20.16 1.84
CA THR A 274 -0.65 19.15 2.62
C THR A 274 0.32 19.84 3.57
N ALA A 275 0.75 19.14 4.63
CA ALA A 275 1.74 19.67 5.56
C ALA A 275 3.12 19.93 4.91
N GLU A 276 3.43 19.23 3.81
CA GLU A 276 4.66 19.34 3.03
C GLU A 276 4.37 19.01 1.56
N GLY A 277 5.13 19.61 0.63
CA GLY A 277 5.02 19.32 -0.81
C GLY A 277 5.98 18.22 -1.26
N GLN A 278 5.65 17.54 -2.37
CA GLN A 278 6.51 16.54 -3.04
C GLN A 278 6.90 15.32 -2.19
N THR A 279 6.29 15.14 -1.01
CA THR A 279 6.37 13.95 -0.17
C THR A 279 4.97 13.65 0.35
N PHE A 280 4.69 12.39 0.70
CA PHE A 280 3.40 12.04 1.28
C PHE A 280 3.23 12.76 2.62
N ALA A 281 2.30 13.71 2.64
CA ALA A 281 1.97 14.51 3.80
C ALA A 281 0.44 14.57 3.97
N PRO A 282 -0.04 14.65 5.22
CA PRO A 282 -1.47 14.68 5.48
C PRO A 282 -2.09 16.00 5.01
N TYR A 283 -3.35 15.93 4.60
CA TYR A 283 -4.24 17.08 4.39
C TYR A 283 -5.59 16.83 5.06
N SER A 284 -6.31 17.91 5.38
CA SER A 284 -7.68 17.83 5.87
C SER A 284 -8.44 19.12 5.54
N PHE A 285 -9.72 18.99 5.21
CA PHE A 285 -10.64 20.10 5.03
C PHE A 285 -12.07 19.70 5.41
N THR A 286 -12.95 20.69 5.51
CA THR A 286 -14.33 20.48 5.92
C THR A 286 -15.30 21.12 4.94
N VAL A 287 -16.37 20.40 4.61
CA VAL A 287 -17.43 20.86 3.70
C VAL A 287 -18.79 20.80 4.40
N GLN A 288 -19.62 21.82 4.14
CA GLN A 288 -20.99 21.87 4.64
C GLN A 288 -21.92 21.38 3.53
N LEU A 289 -22.57 20.25 3.74
CA LEU A 289 -23.38 19.58 2.73
C LEU A 289 -24.76 19.29 3.31
N PRO A 290 -25.85 19.68 2.63
CA PRO A 290 -27.19 19.18 2.98
C PRO A 290 -27.24 17.65 2.87
N PRO A 291 -28.22 16.99 3.52
CA PRO A 291 -28.43 15.56 3.36
C PRO A 291 -28.56 15.16 1.88
N GLY A 292 -27.86 14.09 1.47
CA GLY A 292 -27.77 13.67 0.08
C GLY A 292 -26.58 12.75 -0.20
N THR A 293 -26.44 12.32 -1.46
CA THR A 293 -25.32 11.50 -1.94
C THR A 293 -24.33 12.37 -2.72
N TYR A 294 -23.05 12.19 -2.44
CA TYR A 294 -21.97 12.98 -3.00
C TYR A 294 -20.77 12.12 -3.36
N THR A 295 -19.92 12.65 -4.24
CA THR A 295 -18.57 12.14 -4.49
C THR A 295 -17.58 13.26 -4.23
N VAL A 296 -16.63 13.05 -3.32
CA VAL A 296 -15.46 13.94 -3.20
C VAL A 296 -14.39 13.47 -4.16
N VAL A 297 -13.75 14.40 -4.86
CA VAL A 297 -12.63 14.16 -5.76
C VAL A 297 -11.49 15.06 -5.35
N ALA A 298 -10.31 14.48 -5.12
CA ALA A 298 -9.07 15.21 -4.94
C ALA A 298 -8.17 14.92 -6.13
N THR A 299 -7.46 15.91 -6.64
CA THR A 299 -6.68 15.78 -7.87
C THR A 299 -5.36 16.52 -7.71
N GLU A 300 -4.26 15.94 -8.21
CA GLU A 300 -2.98 16.64 -8.25
C GLU A 300 -3.13 17.97 -8.99
N ASP A 301 -2.36 18.97 -8.56
CA ASP A 301 -2.25 20.20 -9.35
C ASP A 301 -1.50 19.92 -10.67
N ASP A 302 -1.71 20.80 -11.65
CA ASP A 302 -1.08 20.72 -12.98
C ASP A 302 -0.41 22.04 -13.27
N PRO A 303 0.86 22.15 -12.86
CA PRO A 303 1.65 23.34 -13.14
C PRO A 303 1.89 23.53 -14.65
N SER A 304 1.58 22.54 -15.50
CA SER A 304 1.74 22.63 -16.96
C SER A 304 0.54 23.24 -17.67
N GLY A 305 -0.59 23.48 -16.98
CA GLY A 305 -1.78 24.06 -17.59
C GLY A 305 -2.45 23.17 -18.65
N GLY A 306 -2.33 21.85 -18.53
CA GLY A 306 -2.95 20.86 -19.43
C GLY A 306 -2.02 20.32 -20.52
N GLU A 307 -0.74 20.69 -20.50
CA GLU A 307 0.26 20.18 -21.46
C GLU A 307 0.72 18.77 -21.12
N ALA A 308 0.60 18.34 -19.86
CA ALA A 308 0.88 16.98 -19.44
C ALA A 308 -0.12 15.99 -20.09
N PRO A 309 0.35 14.90 -20.73
CA PRO A 309 -0.52 13.90 -21.30
C PRO A 309 -1.27 13.11 -20.21
N GLY A 310 -2.54 12.81 -20.47
CA GLY A 310 -3.41 11.98 -19.62
C GLY A 310 -4.15 12.74 -18.51
N PRO A 311 -5.18 12.13 -17.89
CA PRO A 311 -5.89 12.73 -16.78
C PRO A 311 -4.97 12.84 -15.56
N ARG A 312 -5.03 13.97 -14.87
CA ARG A 312 -4.31 14.21 -13.61
C ARG A 312 -4.58 13.07 -12.62
N MET A 313 -3.57 12.72 -11.85
CA MET A 313 -3.73 11.73 -10.79
C MET A 313 -4.76 12.21 -9.77
N SER A 314 -5.78 11.40 -9.53
CA SER A 314 -6.89 11.73 -8.66
C SER A 314 -7.33 10.52 -7.85
N ASP A 315 -7.97 10.79 -6.73
CA ASP A 315 -8.74 9.81 -5.98
C ASP A 315 -10.15 10.36 -5.75
N SER A 316 -11.13 9.46 -5.70
CA SER A 316 -12.54 9.78 -5.52
C SER A 316 -13.18 8.91 -4.44
N LYS A 317 -14.12 9.45 -3.66
CA LYS A 317 -14.89 8.69 -2.67
C LYS A 317 -16.35 9.10 -2.72
N ALA A 318 -17.23 8.13 -2.96
CA ALA A 318 -18.67 8.29 -2.86
C ALA A 318 -19.13 8.10 -1.41
N PHE A 319 -20.04 8.95 -0.93
CA PHE A 319 -20.56 8.90 0.43
C PHE A 319 -21.96 9.50 0.53
N THR A 320 -22.65 9.26 1.65
CA THR A 320 -23.98 9.81 1.95
C THR A 320 -23.95 10.66 3.22
N VAL A 321 -24.63 11.81 3.18
CA VAL A 321 -24.86 12.70 4.32
C VAL A 321 -26.30 12.57 4.79
N HIS A 322 -26.52 12.44 6.09
CA HIS A 322 -27.85 12.46 6.73
C HIS A 322 -28.09 13.71 7.57
#